data_AF-A0A6A6Z190-F1
#
_entry.id   AF-A0A6A6Z190-F1
#
_cell.length_a   1.000
_cell.length_b   1.000
_cell.length_c   1.000
_cell.angle_alpha   90.00
_cell.angle_beta   90.00
_cell.angle_gamma   90.00
#
_symmetry.space_group_name_H-M   'P 1'
#
loop_
_entity.id
_entity.type
_entity.pdbx_description
1 polymer ?
#
loop_
_entity_poly.entity_id
_entity_poly.type
_entity_poly.pdbx_seq_one_letter_code
_entity_poly.pdbx_strand_id
1 'polypeptide(L)'
;NQTQLAKGINLMELPQTFQDAVFVTRRLGYRFLYIDSICIMQDSATDWEREASNMNQVYQNYIFNIAASESDTPSHGLFRQKDRSIGTPFRVKFRTSLVEDDYYCFYDLWDGFAKEAPLNARGWVFQERMLSPRTIYFATLISGNVEK
;
A
#
# COMPACT_ATOMS: atom_id res chain seq x y z
N ASN A 1 16.10 13.88 13.46
CA ASN A 1 15.82 12.50 13.98
C ASN A 1 17.08 11.60 14.06
N GLN A 2 18.26 12.13 13.76
CA GLN A 2 19.53 11.38 13.66
C GLN A 2 19.92 10.55 14.89
N THR A 3 19.73 11.09 16.11
CA THR A 3 20.13 10.42 17.37
C THR A 3 19.33 9.14 17.65
N GLN A 4 18.07 9.09 17.21
CA GLN A 4 17.22 7.91 17.37
C GLN A 4 17.64 6.79 16.40
N LEU A 5 17.99 7.14 15.16
CA LEU A 5 18.51 6.18 14.19
C LEU A 5 19.80 5.51 14.67
N ALA A 6 20.71 6.28 15.27
CA ALA A 6 21.98 5.76 15.78
C ALA A 6 21.82 4.81 16.97
N LYS A 7 20.79 5.00 17.81
CA LYS A 7 20.53 4.17 19.00
C LYS A 7 19.55 3.02 18.76
N GLY A 8 18.90 3.01 17.59
CA GLY A 8 17.76 2.16 17.30
C GLY A 8 16.46 2.80 17.80
N ILE A 9 15.38 2.54 17.05
CA ILE A 9 14.04 3.02 17.38
C ILE A 9 13.25 1.84 17.96
N ASN A 10 12.60 2.07 19.10
CA ASN A 10 11.70 1.08 19.68
C ASN A 10 10.49 0.88 18.77
N LEU A 11 10.26 -0.35 18.32
CA LEU A 11 9.18 -0.68 17.40
C LEU A 11 7.81 -0.28 17.97
N MET A 12 7.61 -0.44 19.28
CA MET A 12 6.32 -0.16 19.95
C MET A 12 6.00 1.35 20.02
N GLU A 13 6.99 2.22 19.81
CA GLU A 13 6.82 3.67 19.80
C GLU A 13 6.50 4.20 18.40
N LEU A 14 6.61 3.36 17.36
CA LEU A 14 6.28 3.75 16.00
C LEU A 14 4.76 3.70 15.76
N PRO A 15 4.23 4.51 14.83
CA PRO A 15 2.84 4.39 14.39
C PRO A 15 2.50 2.98 13.90
N GLN A 16 1.24 2.57 14.05
CA GLN A 16 0.79 1.21 13.74
C GLN A 16 1.14 0.78 12.30
N THR A 17 1.00 1.67 11.32
CA THR A 17 1.33 1.38 9.92
C THR A 17 2.81 1.01 9.75
N PHE A 18 3.70 1.62 10.52
CA PHE A 18 5.13 1.30 10.47
C PHE A 18 5.43 -0.01 11.17
N GLN A 19 4.76 -0.30 12.30
CA GLN A 19 4.87 -1.59 12.98
C GLN A 19 4.44 -2.74 12.05
N ASP A 20 3.30 -2.57 11.39
CA ASP A 20 2.78 -3.54 10.43
C ASP A 20 3.71 -3.68 9.23
N ALA A 21 4.26 -2.59 8.70
CA ALA A 21 5.22 -2.63 7.59
C ALA A 21 6.49 -3.41 7.97
N VAL A 22 7.01 -3.22 9.19
CA VAL A 22 8.13 -4.01 9.73
C VAL A 22 7.75 -5.48 9.83
N PHE A 23 6.56 -5.79 10.34
CA PHE A 23 6.05 -7.16 10.42
C PHE A 23 5.96 -7.82 9.04
N VAL A 24 5.34 -7.16 8.07
CA VAL A 24 5.20 -7.66 6.68
C VAL A 24 6.57 -7.90 6.05
N THR A 25 7.47 -6.93 6.17
CA THR A 25 8.84 -7.03 5.61
C THR A 25 9.56 -8.25 6.15
N ARG A 26 9.55 -8.45 7.47
CA ARG A 26 10.17 -9.61 8.12
C ARG A 26 9.49 -10.92 7.75
N ARG A 27 8.15 -10.93 7.68
CA ARG A 27 7.37 -12.13 7.35
C ARG A 27 7.61 -12.62 5.92
N LEU A 28 7.92 -11.69 5.01
CA LEU A 28 8.32 -11.96 3.63
C LEU A 28 9.82 -12.30 3.48
N GLY A 29 10.58 -12.34 4.58
CA GLY A 29 11.99 -12.76 4.58
C GLY A 29 13.00 -11.64 4.33
N TYR A 30 12.57 -10.37 4.38
CA TYR A 30 13.45 -9.22 4.15
C TYR A 30 13.85 -8.56 5.47
N ARG A 31 15.05 -7.98 5.46
CA ARG A 31 15.63 -7.31 6.63
C ARG A 31 15.47 -5.80 6.60
N PHE A 32 15.48 -5.20 5.42
CA PHE A 32 15.54 -3.76 5.24
C PHE A 32 14.18 -3.22 4.81
N LEU A 33 13.78 -2.12 5.43
CA LEU A 33 12.58 -1.36 5.13
C LEU A 33 12.99 0.11 5.13
N TYR A 34 12.58 0.83 4.09
CA TYR A 34 12.78 2.27 4.00
C TYR A 34 11.43 2.95 4.20
N ILE A 35 11.41 3.92 5.11
CA ILE A 35 10.27 4.81 5.36
C ILE A 35 10.85 6.21 5.37
N ASP A 36 10.42 7.06 4.44
CA ASP A 36 10.95 8.42 4.21
C ASP A 36 11.10 9.26 5.50
N SER A 37 10.05 9.31 6.31
CA SER A 37 10.00 10.03 7.59
C SER A 37 10.97 9.51 8.65
N ILE A 38 11.49 8.29 8.49
CA ILE A 38 12.49 7.67 9.35
C ILE A 38 13.89 7.78 8.73
N CYS A 39 14.03 7.44 7.45
CA CYS A 39 15.32 7.30 6.77
C CYS A 39 15.93 8.64 6.34
N ILE A 40 15.11 9.68 6.14
CA ILE A 40 15.57 11.04 5.81
C ILE A 40 15.69 11.85 7.09
N MET A 41 16.77 12.62 7.23
CA MET A 41 16.95 13.53 8.37
C MET A 41 16.04 14.75 8.23
N GLN A 42 14.90 14.72 8.92
CA GLN A 42 13.86 15.74 8.83
C GLN A 42 14.31 17.13 9.31
N ASP A 43 15.36 17.19 10.13
CA ASP A 43 15.98 18.40 10.69
C ASP A 43 17.14 18.94 9.83
N SER A 44 17.44 18.32 8.68
CA SER A 44 18.52 18.72 7.78
C SER A 44 18.00 19.00 6.38
N ALA A 45 17.94 20.27 6.00
CA ALA A 45 17.54 20.68 4.65
C ALA A 45 18.46 20.08 3.57
N THR A 46 19.77 20.06 3.81
CA THR A 46 20.76 19.47 2.89
C THR A 46 20.57 17.97 2.71
N ASP A 47 20.20 17.27 3.79
CA ASP A 47 19.88 15.84 3.72
C ASP A 47 18.60 15.61 2.93
N TRP A 48 17.57 16.38 3.25
CA TRP A 48 16.29 16.32 2.57
C TRP A 48 16.43 16.56 1.07
N GLU A 49 17.17 17.59 0.63
CA GLU A 49 17.39 17.88 -0.80
C GLU A 49 18.11 16.73 -1.52
N ARG A 50 19.12 16.15 -0.86
CA ARG A 50 19.87 15.01 -1.40
C ARG A 50 19.00 13.76 -1.51
N GLU A 51 18.22 13.44 -0.49
CA GLU A 51 17.33 12.27 -0.53
C GLU A 51 16.20 12.50 -1.53
N ALA A 52 15.56 13.68 -1.53
CA ALA A 52 14.50 14.06 -2.45
C ALA A 52 14.92 13.93 -3.92
N SER A 53 16.14 14.35 -4.27
CA SER A 53 16.69 14.21 -5.63
C SER A 53 17.02 12.78 -6.04
N ASN A 54 17.18 11.86 -5.08
CA ASN A 54 17.47 10.44 -5.32
C ASN A 54 16.26 9.51 -5.12
N MET A 55 15.08 10.04 -4.79
CA MET A 55 13.87 9.24 -4.52
C MET A 55 13.49 8.32 -5.69
N ASN A 56 13.75 8.75 -6.92
CA ASN A 56 13.51 7.91 -8.10
C ASN A 56 14.36 6.63 -8.04
N GLN A 57 15.65 6.73 -7.69
CA GLN A 57 16.54 5.58 -7.56
C GLN A 57 16.11 4.68 -6.42
N VAL A 58 15.67 5.27 -5.31
CA VAL A 58 15.16 4.53 -4.15
C VAL A 58 13.97 3.66 -4.58
N TYR A 59 12.94 4.24 -5.20
CA TYR A 59 11.74 3.51 -5.61
C TYR A 59 12.00 2.49 -6.73
N GLN A 60 12.81 2.83 -7.73
CA GLN A 60 13.14 1.91 -8.83
C GLN A 60 13.88 0.64 -8.37
N ASN A 61 14.65 0.73 -7.28
CA ASN A 61 15.48 -0.36 -6.80
C ASN A 61 14.87 -1.12 -5.61
N TYR A 62 13.63 -0.80 -5.21
CA TYR A 62 12.93 -1.62 -4.23
C TYR A 62 12.57 -2.98 -4.78
N ILE A 63 12.62 -3.99 -3.90
CA ILE A 63 12.15 -5.34 -4.21
C ILE A 63 10.63 -5.33 -4.37
N PHE A 64 9.95 -4.61 -3.48
CA PHE A 64 8.53 -4.27 -3.55
C PHE A 64 8.23 -3.07 -2.66
N ASN A 65 7.14 -2.36 -2.96
CA ASN A 65 6.56 -1.33 -2.11
C ASN A 65 5.40 -1.89 -1.28
N ILE A 66 5.19 -1.37 -0.07
CA ILE A 66 4.04 -1.69 0.78
C ILE A 66 3.12 -0.46 0.79
N ALA A 67 1.94 -0.59 0.20
CA ALA A 67 0.99 0.51 0.09
C ALA A 67 -0.14 0.36 1.12
N ALA A 68 -0.17 1.24 2.11
CA ALA A 68 -1.23 1.38 3.11
C ALA A 68 -2.41 2.18 2.54
N SER A 69 -3.16 1.60 1.61
CA SER A 69 -3.93 2.38 0.64
C SER A 69 -5.13 3.16 1.21
N GLU A 70 -5.69 2.66 2.30
CA GLU A 70 -6.82 3.29 3.03
C GLU A 70 -6.39 4.03 4.29
N SER A 71 -5.09 4.13 4.51
CA SER A 71 -4.51 4.85 5.64
C SER A 71 -4.27 6.29 5.24
N ASP A 72 -5.11 7.21 5.73
CA ASP A 72 -4.89 8.65 5.65
C ASP A 72 -3.81 9.12 6.66
N THR A 73 -3.65 8.39 7.77
CA THR A 73 -2.66 8.64 8.81
C THR A 73 -1.79 7.39 9.08
N PRO A 74 -0.55 7.54 9.58
CA PRO A 74 0.32 6.40 9.93
C PRO A 74 -0.18 5.55 11.12
N SER A 75 -1.24 5.97 11.81
CA SER A 75 -1.72 5.30 13.03
C SER A 75 -2.78 4.22 12.75
N HIS A 76 -3.32 4.14 11.54
CA HIS A 76 -4.41 3.21 11.23
C HIS A 76 -3.97 1.76 10.97
N GLY A 77 -2.70 1.52 10.62
CA GLY A 77 -2.22 0.16 10.32
C GLY A 77 -2.48 -0.31 8.90
N LEU A 78 -1.90 -1.47 8.56
CA LEU A 78 -2.07 -2.16 7.28
C LEU A 78 -3.22 -3.17 7.29
N PHE A 79 -3.47 -3.80 8.44
CA PHE A 79 -4.42 -4.90 8.54
C PHE A 79 -5.79 -4.39 8.94
N ARG A 80 -6.77 -4.59 8.06
CA ARG A 80 -8.16 -4.23 8.31
C ARG A 80 -9.07 -5.44 8.13
N GLN A 81 -10.14 -5.47 8.90
CA GLN A 81 -11.16 -6.51 8.75
C GLN A 81 -11.89 -6.29 7.43
N LYS A 82 -11.71 -7.21 6.49
CA LYS A 82 -12.43 -7.21 5.22
C LYS A 82 -13.75 -7.98 5.38
N ASP A 83 -14.84 -7.42 4.86
CA ASP A 83 -16.05 -8.22 4.65
C ASP A 83 -15.74 -9.30 3.59
N ARG A 84 -15.86 -10.57 3.98
CA ARG A 84 -15.55 -11.69 3.08
C ARG A 84 -16.54 -11.81 1.93
N SER A 85 -17.71 -11.18 2.00
CA SER A 85 -18.64 -11.12 0.88
C SER A 85 -18.07 -10.31 -0.30
N ILE A 86 -17.16 -9.37 -0.01
CA ILE A 86 -16.60 -8.40 -0.94
C ILE A 86 -15.46 -9.02 -1.76
N GLY A 87 -15.67 -9.13 -3.08
CA GLY A 87 -14.71 -9.71 -4.03
C GLY A 87 -14.77 -11.24 -4.10
N THR A 88 -15.71 -11.89 -3.41
CA THR A 88 -16.00 -13.31 -3.66
C THR A 88 -16.64 -13.44 -5.04
N PRO A 89 -16.10 -14.30 -5.93
CA PRO A 89 -16.70 -14.49 -7.23
C PRO A 89 -18.13 -15.01 -7.08
N PHE A 90 -19.05 -14.42 -7.85
CA PHE A 90 -20.44 -14.85 -7.87
C PHE A 90 -20.72 -15.61 -9.17
N ARG A 91 -21.56 -16.64 -9.07
CA ARG A 91 -21.92 -17.49 -10.19
C ARG A 91 -23.10 -16.90 -10.95
N VAL A 92 -22.90 -16.63 -12.23
CA VAL A 92 -23.94 -16.20 -13.17
C VAL A 92 -24.29 -17.38 -14.06
N LYS A 93 -25.55 -17.82 -13.97
CA LYS A 93 -26.08 -18.83 -14.89
C LYS A 93 -26.44 -18.13 -16.19
N PHE A 94 -25.72 -18.45 -17.26
CA PHE A 94 -26.01 -17.90 -18.57
C PHE A 94 -26.67 -18.98 -19.43
N ARG A 95 -27.88 -18.68 -19.89
CA ARG A 95 -28.73 -19.63 -20.63
C ARG A 95 -29.32 -18.92 -21.84
N THR A 96 -28.98 -19.40 -23.02
CA THR A 96 -29.46 -18.92 -24.32
C THR A 96 -29.75 -20.12 -25.22
N SER A 97 -30.34 -19.90 -26.40
CA SER A 97 -30.57 -20.96 -27.39
C SER A 97 -29.29 -21.56 -27.97
N LEU A 98 -28.15 -20.90 -27.81
CA LEU A 98 -26.86 -21.30 -28.37
C LEU A 98 -25.86 -21.77 -27.30
N VAL A 99 -26.01 -21.32 -26.06
CA VAL A 99 -25.07 -21.56 -24.95
C VAL A 99 -25.82 -21.78 -23.65
N GLU A 100 -25.44 -22.83 -22.93
CA GLU A 100 -25.87 -23.11 -21.57
C GLU A 100 -24.63 -23.38 -20.71
N ASP A 101 -24.17 -22.36 -19.98
CA ASP A 101 -22.95 -22.46 -19.16
C ASP A 101 -23.02 -21.56 -17.92
N ASP A 102 -22.21 -21.89 -16.90
CA ASP A 102 -22.09 -21.16 -15.66
C ASP A 102 -20.78 -20.36 -15.64
N TYR A 103 -20.89 -19.04 -15.50
CA TYR A 103 -19.74 -18.15 -15.43
C TYR A 103 -19.49 -17.70 -14.00
N TYR A 104 -18.23 -17.62 -13.60
CA TYR A 104 -17.82 -16.97 -12.35
C TYR A 104 -17.37 -15.55 -12.65
N CYS A 105 -18.12 -14.57 -12.16
CA CYS A 105 -17.81 -13.16 -12.33
C CYS A 105 -17.03 -12.66 -11.12
N PHE A 106 -15.98 -11.89 -11.40
CA PHE A 106 -15.17 -11.22 -10.40
C PHE A 106 -15.42 -9.72 -10.52
N TYR A 107 -15.45 -9.02 -9.39
CA TYR A 107 -15.43 -7.56 -9.41
C TYR A 107 -14.07 -7.08 -9.90
N ASP A 108 -14.04 -6.11 -10.80
CA ASP A 108 -12.82 -5.36 -11.07
C ASP A 108 -12.55 -4.43 -9.89
N LEU A 109 -11.73 -4.91 -8.96
CA LEU A 109 -11.36 -4.20 -7.75
C LEU A 109 -10.37 -3.06 -8.02
N TRP A 110 -9.74 -3.04 -9.19
CA TRP A 110 -8.60 -2.17 -9.47
C TRP A 110 -9.01 -0.75 -9.85
N ASP A 111 -10.08 -0.59 -10.62
CA ASP A 111 -10.49 0.73 -11.10
C ASP A 111 -10.88 1.67 -9.95
N GLY A 112 -11.65 1.15 -8.99
CA GLY A 112 -12.03 1.89 -7.79
C GLY A 112 -10.85 2.19 -6.88
N PHE A 113 -9.99 1.18 -6.67
CA PHE A 113 -8.77 1.31 -5.89
C PHE A 113 -7.82 2.40 -6.43
N ALA A 114 -7.58 2.41 -7.74
CA ALA A 114 -6.64 3.32 -8.37
C ALA A 114 -7.11 4.79 -8.34
N LYS A 115 -8.43 5.02 -8.32
CA LYS A 115 -9.06 6.34 -8.38
C LYS A 115 -9.36 6.94 -7.00
N GLU A 116 -9.75 6.12 -6.02
CA GLU A 116 -10.36 6.63 -4.79
C GLU A 116 -9.55 6.38 -3.51
N ALA A 117 -8.49 5.56 -3.55
CA ALA A 117 -7.71 5.28 -2.36
C ALA A 117 -7.05 6.56 -1.80
N PRO A 118 -7.25 6.92 -0.51
CA PRO A 118 -6.67 8.11 0.12
C PRO A 118 -5.16 8.27 -0.09
N LEU A 119 -4.43 7.15 -0.12
CA LEU A 119 -2.99 7.14 -0.39
C LEU A 119 -2.64 7.83 -1.72
N ASN A 120 -3.46 7.67 -2.76
CA ASN A 120 -3.19 8.20 -4.10
C ASN A 120 -3.27 9.73 -4.18
N ALA A 121 -3.86 10.41 -3.18
CA ALA A 121 -3.89 11.86 -3.12
C ALA A 121 -2.55 12.50 -2.70
N ARG A 122 -1.57 11.69 -2.25
CA ARG A 122 -0.27 12.19 -1.79
C ARG A 122 0.71 12.32 -2.96
N GLY A 123 1.40 13.46 -3.05
CA GLY A 123 2.30 13.76 -4.18
C GLY A 123 3.39 12.71 -4.43
N TRP A 124 4.02 12.19 -3.37
CA TRP A 124 5.08 11.17 -3.49
C TRP A 124 4.58 9.82 -4.01
N VAL A 125 3.31 9.51 -3.80
CA VAL A 125 2.72 8.21 -4.12
C VAL A 125 2.69 7.96 -5.63
N PHE A 126 2.69 9.01 -6.45
CA PHE A 126 2.85 8.85 -7.89
C PHE A 126 4.17 8.17 -8.24
N GLN A 127 5.29 8.63 -7.67
CA GLN A 127 6.61 8.04 -7.90
C GLN A 127 6.69 6.62 -7.31
N GLU A 128 6.18 6.43 -6.09
CA GLU A 128 6.12 5.12 -5.44
C GLU A 128 5.40 4.08 -6.31
N ARG A 129 4.29 4.45 -6.94
CA ARG A 129 3.47 3.55 -7.78
C ARG A 129 4.09 3.30 -9.14
N MET A 130 4.65 4.33 -9.78
CA MET A 130 5.14 4.24 -11.16
C MET A 130 6.54 3.63 -11.24
N LEU A 131 7.35 3.80 -10.21
CA LEU A 131 8.76 3.40 -10.23
C LEU A 131 9.01 2.05 -9.54
N SER A 132 8.20 1.69 -8.53
CA SER A 132 8.40 0.43 -7.83
C SER A 132 8.12 -0.77 -8.75
N PRO A 133 9.03 -1.75 -8.87
CA PRO A 133 8.83 -2.92 -9.73
C PRO A 133 7.61 -3.77 -9.34
N ARG A 134 7.26 -3.77 -8.05
CA ARG A 134 6.13 -4.50 -7.46
C ARG A 134 5.56 -3.69 -6.31
N THR A 135 4.24 -3.73 -6.13
CA THR A 135 3.57 -3.08 -5.00
C THR A 135 2.56 -4.04 -4.38
N ILE A 136 2.63 -4.21 -3.07
CA ILE A 136 1.66 -4.96 -2.28
C ILE A 136 0.69 -3.95 -1.67
N TYR A 137 -0.55 -4.00 -2.12
CA TYR A 137 -1.60 -3.10 -1.65
C TYR A 137 -2.37 -3.70 -0.48
N PHE A 138 -2.44 -2.95 0.61
CA PHE A 138 -3.27 -3.24 1.78
C PHE A 138 -4.51 -2.34 1.74
N ALA A 139 -5.65 -2.93 1.38
CA ALA A 139 -6.90 -2.25 1.10
C ALA A 139 -8.13 -3.14 1.43
N THR A 140 -9.23 -2.52 1.85
CA THR A 140 -10.57 -3.08 2.05
C THR A 140 -11.64 -2.53 1.10
N LEU A 141 -11.46 -1.34 0.53
CA LEU A 141 -12.43 -0.68 -0.34
C LEU A 141 -12.50 -1.38 -1.70
N ILE A 142 -13.72 -1.83 -2.01
CA ILE A 142 -14.24 -1.76 -3.37
C ILE A 142 -14.93 -0.42 -3.45
N SER A 143 -14.34 0.56 -4.14
CA SER A 143 -15.16 1.70 -4.50
C SER A 143 -16.08 1.31 -5.64
N GLY A 144 -17.31 1.11 -5.24
CA GLY A 144 -18.49 1.39 -6.03
C GLY A 144 -19.53 1.72 -4.99
N ASN A 145 -19.92 2.99 -4.88
CA ASN A 145 -21.24 3.31 -4.35
C ASN A 145 -22.24 2.56 -5.25
N VAL A 146 -22.53 1.31 -4.92
CA VAL A 146 -23.77 0.68 -5.33
C VAL A 146 -24.78 1.26 -4.35
N GLU A 147 -25.25 2.47 -4.67
CA GLU A 147 -26.55 2.89 -4.16
C GLU A 147 -27.51 1.73 -4.40
N LYS A 148 -28.08 1.23 -3.31
CA LYS A 148 -29.16 0.25 -3.36
C LYS A 148 -30.42 0.87 -3.95
#